data_AF-A0A1T5C4F8-F1
#
_entry.id   AF-A0A1T5C4F8-F1
#
_cell.length_a   1.000
_cell.length_b   1.000
_cell.length_c   1.000
_cell.angle_alpha   90.00
_cell.angle_beta   90.00
_cell.angle_gamma   90.00
#
_symmetry.space_group_name_H-M   'P 1'
#
loop_
_entity.id
_entity.type
_entity.pdbx_description
1 polymer ?
#
loop_
_entity_poly.entity_id
_entity_poly.type
_entity_poly.pdbx_seq_one_letter_code
_entity_poly.pdbx_strand_id
1 'polypeptide(L)'
;MTTISDFERSIAAARQLTAMYVELRSARGLGRRGKLNAANQDLLWMPRSAVVAAISAMDAYIHAVLEERIPLALAAADIPDALANAMADLLPIKSGNNFKSAYPVLSSPNTPTVLATRLRDQSLQFLSYQAPEKIIAAYSLIGSAGIFEEVAALWPGPGTTADEIKRRLASYVKRRNQIAHEGDYESGGTVRQMQPKYANDCTEFITNLTLRLDRVIYGDRAALA
;
A
#
# COMPACT_ATOMS: atom_id res chain seq x y z
N MET A 1 -1.78 -8.43 -17.74
CA MET A 1 -2.12 -8.47 -16.30
C MET A 1 -2.22 -7.04 -15.83
N THR A 2 -3.27 -6.71 -15.08
CA THR A 2 -3.49 -5.36 -14.57
C THR A 2 -2.96 -5.23 -13.15
N THR A 3 -2.60 -4.02 -12.72
CA THR A 3 -2.17 -3.71 -11.35
C THR A 3 -3.14 -4.25 -10.29
N ILE A 4 -4.45 -4.21 -10.57
CA ILE A 4 -5.46 -4.76 -9.66
C ILE A 4 -5.46 -6.30 -9.60
N SER A 5 -5.17 -6.99 -10.71
CA SER A 5 -5.05 -8.46 -10.70
C SER A 5 -3.86 -8.95 -9.87
N ASP A 6 -2.77 -8.17 -9.82
CA ASP A 6 -1.61 -8.48 -8.98
C ASP A 6 -1.91 -8.26 -7.50
N PHE A 7 -2.67 -7.21 -7.19
CA PHE A 7 -3.22 -6.99 -5.86
C PHE A 7 -4.12 -8.15 -5.42
N GLU A 8 -5.06 -8.59 -6.26
CA GLU A 8 -5.98 -9.69 -5.96
C GLU A 8 -5.26 -11.00 -5.64
N ARG A 9 -4.21 -11.32 -6.40
CA ARG A 9 -3.34 -12.48 -6.11
C ARG A 9 -2.61 -12.32 -4.79
N SER A 10 -2.08 -11.14 -4.51
CA SER A 10 -1.33 -10.85 -3.29
C SER A 10 -2.22 -10.89 -2.04
N ILE A 11 -3.42 -10.29 -2.11
CA ILE A 11 -4.37 -10.28 -0.99
C ILE A 11 -5.01 -11.65 -0.75
N ALA A 12 -5.10 -12.51 -1.77
CA ALA A 12 -5.51 -13.90 -1.60
C ALA A 12 -4.56 -14.68 -0.69
N ALA A 13 -3.25 -14.40 -0.74
CA ALA A 13 -2.28 -15.02 0.18
C ALA A 13 -2.57 -14.67 1.65
N ALA A 14 -2.99 -13.43 1.95
CA ALA A 14 -3.42 -13.05 3.31
C ALA A 14 -4.64 -13.86 3.79
N ARG A 15 -5.61 -14.13 2.91
CA ARG A 15 -6.77 -15.00 3.21
C ARG A 15 -6.35 -16.45 3.42
N GLN A 16 -5.39 -16.95 2.65
CA GLN A 16 -4.86 -18.30 2.83
C GLN A 16 -4.16 -18.46 4.18
N LEU A 17 -3.46 -17.44 4.67
CA LEU A 17 -2.84 -17.46 6.00
C LEU A 17 -3.89 -17.63 7.12
N THR A 18 -5.03 -16.94 7.03
CA THR A 18 -6.10 -17.12 8.03
C THR A 18 -6.84 -18.45 7.86
N ALA A 19 -6.96 -18.99 6.64
CA ALA A 19 -7.47 -20.34 6.40
C ALA A 19 -6.54 -21.42 6.99
N MET A 20 -5.23 -21.33 6.74
CA MET A 20 -4.23 -22.25 7.29
C MET A 20 -4.23 -22.26 8.81
N TYR A 21 -4.46 -21.12 9.46
CA TYR A 21 -4.66 -21.08 10.91
C TYR A 21 -5.80 -22.00 11.38
N VAL A 22 -6.94 -21.98 10.68
CA VAL A 22 -8.10 -22.82 11.03
C VAL A 22 -7.78 -24.30 10.83
N GLU A 23 -7.15 -24.65 9.70
CA GLU A 23 -6.77 -26.03 9.40
C GLU A 23 -5.76 -26.57 10.41
N LEU A 24 -4.72 -25.80 10.75
CA LEU A 24 -3.72 -26.21 11.74
C LEU A 24 -4.31 -26.39 13.14
N ARG A 25 -5.29 -25.57 13.53
CA ARG A 25 -6.02 -25.77 14.79
C ARG A 25 -6.83 -27.06 14.78
N SER A 26 -7.50 -27.35 13.67
CA SER A 26 -8.26 -28.58 13.48
C SER A 26 -7.34 -29.80 13.61
N ALA A 27 -6.20 -29.78 12.89
CA ALA A 27 -5.20 -30.84 12.91
C ALA A 27 -4.61 -31.09 14.31
N ARG A 28 -4.54 -30.06 15.17
CA ARG A 28 -4.07 -30.17 16.55
C ARG A 28 -5.18 -30.43 17.58
N GLY A 29 -6.42 -30.67 17.15
CA GLY A 29 -7.55 -30.93 18.05
C GLY A 29 -7.98 -29.73 18.91
N LEU A 30 -7.65 -28.50 18.51
CA LEU A 30 -7.85 -27.27 19.30
C LEU A 30 -9.22 -26.61 19.03
N GLY A 31 -10.05 -27.19 18.17
CA GLY A 31 -11.31 -26.61 17.71
C GLY A 31 -11.13 -25.25 16.98
N ARG A 32 -12.25 -24.61 16.61
CA ARG A 32 -12.24 -23.35 15.83
C ARG A 32 -12.01 -22.08 16.67
N ARG A 33 -12.28 -22.13 17.98
CA ARG A 33 -12.20 -21.00 18.91
C ARG A 33 -11.55 -21.46 20.22
N GLY A 34 -11.12 -20.49 21.02
CA GLY A 34 -10.53 -20.74 22.35
C GLY A 34 -9.07 -20.30 22.43
N LYS A 35 -8.64 -20.01 23.67
CA LYS A 35 -7.28 -19.58 23.97
C LYS A 35 -6.27 -20.67 23.61
N LEU A 36 -5.14 -20.26 23.05
CA LEU A 36 -4.01 -21.14 22.79
C LEU A 36 -3.10 -21.17 24.02
N ASN A 37 -2.62 -22.36 24.37
CA ASN A 37 -1.61 -22.56 25.41
C ASN A 37 -0.19 -22.44 24.83
N ALA A 38 0.83 -22.44 25.69
CA ALA A 38 2.23 -22.29 25.27
C ALA A 38 2.67 -23.27 24.16
N ALA A 39 2.12 -24.49 24.15
CA ALA A 39 2.44 -25.50 23.14
C ALA A 39 1.89 -25.19 21.73
N ASN A 40 0.94 -24.25 21.60
CA ASN A 40 0.26 -23.94 20.33
C ASN A 40 0.18 -22.44 20.01
N GLN A 41 0.91 -21.60 20.74
CA GLN A 41 0.93 -20.15 20.52
C GLN A 41 1.60 -19.76 19.19
N ASP A 42 2.42 -20.65 18.63
CA ASP A 42 3.01 -20.52 17.30
C ASP A 42 1.95 -20.30 16.22
N LEU A 43 0.76 -20.88 16.37
CA LEU A 43 -0.33 -20.72 15.40
C LEU A 43 -0.77 -19.26 15.24
N LEU A 44 -0.59 -18.40 16.24
CA LEU A 44 -0.93 -16.98 16.15
C LEU A 44 -0.05 -16.21 15.14
N TRP A 45 1.07 -16.79 14.68
CA TRP A 45 1.86 -16.20 13.59
C TRP A 45 1.12 -16.21 12.26
N MET A 46 0.19 -17.14 12.02
CA MET A 46 -0.60 -17.17 10.81
C MET A 46 -1.47 -15.90 10.63
N PRO A 47 -2.35 -15.52 11.58
CA PRO A 47 -3.09 -14.27 11.48
C PRO A 47 -2.19 -13.01 11.57
N ARG A 48 -1.02 -13.06 12.24
CA ARG A 48 -0.05 -11.95 12.19
C ARG A 48 0.51 -11.75 10.79
N SER A 49 0.97 -12.82 10.16
CA SER A 49 1.47 -12.78 8.78
C SER A 49 0.38 -12.35 7.81
N ALA A 50 -0.89 -12.70 8.05
CA ALA A 50 -2.00 -12.23 7.22
C ALA A 50 -2.14 -10.70 7.25
N VAL A 51 -1.99 -10.06 8.43
CA VAL A 51 -2.00 -8.58 8.55
C VAL A 51 -0.84 -7.97 7.76
N VAL A 52 0.36 -8.53 7.91
CA VAL A 52 1.55 -8.04 7.17
C VAL A 52 1.35 -8.18 5.67
N ALA A 53 0.90 -9.36 5.21
CA ALA A 53 0.66 -9.66 3.80
C ALA A 53 -0.41 -8.75 3.20
N ALA A 54 -1.50 -8.47 3.92
CA ALA A 54 -2.55 -7.59 3.44
C ALA A 54 -2.04 -6.17 3.19
N ILE A 55 -1.31 -5.59 4.15
CA ILE A 55 -0.76 -4.23 4.00
C ILE A 55 0.31 -4.19 2.92
N SER A 56 1.16 -5.22 2.82
CA SER A 56 2.16 -5.33 1.75
C SER A 56 1.53 -5.43 0.36
N ALA A 57 0.37 -6.08 0.22
CA ALA A 57 -0.35 -6.13 -1.05
C ALA A 57 -0.81 -4.73 -1.50
N MET A 58 -1.33 -3.91 -0.59
CA MET A 58 -1.71 -2.52 -0.89
C MET A 58 -0.49 -1.66 -1.22
N ASP A 59 0.60 -1.81 -0.47
CA ASP A 59 1.85 -1.08 -0.71
C ASP A 59 2.37 -1.35 -2.13
N ALA A 60 2.47 -2.62 -2.52
CA ALA A 60 2.89 -3.03 -3.86
C ALA A 60 1.93 -2.52 -4.95
N TYR A 61 0.62 -2.53 -4.70
CA TYR A 61 -0.36 -1.96 -5.60
C TYR A 61 -0.10 -0.46 -5.85
N ILE A 62 0.16 0.33 -4.79
CA ILE A 62 0.40 1.77 -4.94
C ILE A 62 1.69 2.03 -5.72
N HIS A 63 2.76 1.26 -5.50
CA HIS A 63 3.98 1.34 -6.31
C HIS A 63 3.69 1.14 -7.81
N ALA A 64 2.91 0.12 -8.15
CA ALA A 64 2.55 -0.16 -9.53
C ALA A 64 1.65 0.93 -10.14
N VAL A 65 0.75 1.54 -9.36
CA VAL A 65 -0.02 2.72 -9.82
C VAL A 65 0.91 3.89 -10.13
N LEU A 66 1.88 4.20 -9.25
CA LEU A 66 2.82 5.30 -9.49
C LEU A 66 3.69 5.04 -10.72
N GLU A 67 4.15 3.81 -10.91
CA GLU A 67 4.94 3.41 -12.07
C GLU A 67 4.17 3.61 -13.38
N GLU A 68 2.87 3.32 -13.40
CA GLU A 68 2.02 3.53 -14.56
C GLU A 68 1.67 5.02 -14.79
N ARG A 69 1.35 5.74 -13.71
CA ARG A 69 0.69 7.06 -13.80
C ARG A 69 1.65 8.24 -13.84
N ILE A 70 2.84 8.14 -13.25
CA ILE A 70 3.83 9.23 -13.25
C ILE A 70 4.30 9.59 -14.68
N PRO A 71 4.64 8.64 -15.58
CA PRO A 71 5.01 8.98 -16.95
C PRO A 71 3.90 9.74 -17.68
N LEU A 72 2.63 9.38 -17.44
CA LEU A 72 1.47 10.06 -18.02
C LEU A 72 1.31 11.47 -17.46
N ALA A 73 1.48 11.65 -16.15
CA ALA A 73 1.44 12.95 -15.50
C ALA A 73 2.57 13.88 -15.99
N LEU A 74 3.77 13.36 -16.24
CA LEU A 74 4.89 14.11 -16.82
C LEU A 74 4.68 14.48 -18.29
N ALA A 75 3.86 13.73 -19.02
CA ALA A 75 3.52 14.01 -20.42
C ALA A 75 2.31 14.94 -20.58
N ALA A 76 1.58 15.21 -19.49
CA ALA A 76 0.42 16.09 -19.49
C ALA A 76 0.84 17.57 -19.62
N ALA A 77 -0.10 18.40 -20.10
CA ALA A 77 0.13 19.85 -20.22
C ALA A 77 0.23 20.54 -18.87
N ASP A 78 -0.47 20.02 -17.85
CA ASP A 78 -0.48 20.52 -16.49
C ASP A 78 0.12 19.45 -15.56
N ILE A 79 1.33 19.71 -15.07
CA ILE A 79 2.08 18.79 -14.22
C ILE A 79 1.72 19.11 -12.76
N PRO A 80 1.26 18.13 -11.96
CA PRO A 80 0.95 18.37 -10.55
C PRO A 80 2.13 18.98 -9.78
N ASP A 81 1.88 19.99 -8.94
CA ASP A 81 2.93 20.70 -8.19
C ASP A 81 3.84 19.76 -7.39
N ALA A 82 3.28 18.72 -6.78
CA ALA A 82 4.06 17.72 -6.04
C ALA A 82 5.06 16.99 -6.96
N LEU A 83 4.65 16.67 -8.19
CA LEU A 83 5.50 16.03 -9.18
C LEU A 83 6.54 17.00 -9.74
N ALA A 84 6.14 18.24 -10.05
CA ALA A 84 7.05 19.29 -10.50
C ALA A 84 8.17 19.54 -9.49
N ASN A 85 7.83 19.64 -8.20
CA ASN A 85 8.80 19.78 -7.11
C ASN A 85 9.71 18.56 -7.00
N ALA A 86 9.16 17.35 -7.09
CA ALA A 86 9.97 16.12 -7.12
C ALA A 86 10.94 16.08 -8.30
N MET A 87 10.56 16.58 -9.49
CA MET A 87 11.45 16.70 -10.65
C MET A 87 12.56 17.74 -10.43
N ALA A 88 12.23 18.88 -9.82
CA ALA A 88 13.20 19.92 -9.51
C ALA A 88 14.29 19.42 -8.55
N ASP A 89 13.91 18.59 -7.56
CA ASP A 89 14.84 17.95 -6.64
C ASP A 89 15.65 16.82 -7.30
N LEU A 90 15.04 16.07 -8.22
CA LEU A 90 15.68 14.97 -8.94
C LEU A 90 16.76 15.45 -9.92
N LEU A 91 16.53 16.60 -10.56
CA LEU A 91 17.42 17.18 -11.56
C LEU A 91 17.74 18.65 -11.24
N PRO A 92 18.54 18.94 -10.19
CA PRO A 92 18.86 20.30 -9.82
C PRO A 92 19.88 20.90 -10.79
N ILE A 93 19.44 21.71 -11.75
CA ILE A 93 20.32 22.38 -12.73
C ILE A 93 20.88 23.68 -12.14
N LYS A 94 21.84 23.56 -11.21
CA LYS A 94 22.43 24.70 -10.48
C LYS A 94 23.88 25.02 -10.88
N SER A 95 24.52 24.18 -11.70
CA SER A 95 25.90 24.35 -12.16
C SER A 95 26.13 23.69 -13.53
N GLY A 96 27.26 23.99 -14.18
CA GLY A 96 27.64 23.35 -15.44
C GLY A 96 27.79 21.82 -15.34
N ASN A 97 28.24 21.30 -14.20
CA ASN A 97 28.30 19.85 -13.98
C ASN A 97 26.90 19.24 -13.84
N ASN A 98 25.99 19.92 -13.13
CA ASN A 98 24.61 19.46 -13.06
C ASN A 98 23.93 19.47 -14.42
N PHE A 99 24.18 20.50 -15.24
CA PHE A 99 23.65 20.57 -16.60
C PHE A 99 24.15 19.41 -17.46
N LYS A 100 25.46 19.11 -17.45
CA LYS A 100 26.03 17.95 -18.19
C LYS A 100 25.37 16.63 -17.79
N SER A 101 25.07 16.44 -16.51
CA SER A 101 24.40 15.24 -16.01
C SER A 101 22.89 15.19 -16.31
N ALA A 102 22.24 16.34 -16.45
CA ALA A 102 20.82 16.44 -16.79
C ALA A 102 20.58 16.37 -18.31
N TYR A 103 21.52 16.85 -19.12
CA TYR A 103 21.37 16.98 -20.57
C TYR A 103 20.95 15.68 -21.26
N PRO A 104 21.54 14.49 -20.99
CA PRO A 104 21.11 13.23 -21.63
C PRO A 104 19.67 12.83 -21.31
N VAL A 105 19.14 13.25 -20.14
CA VAL A 105 17.75 12.98 -19.76
C VAL A 105 16.81 13.92 -20.49
N LEU A 106 17.15 15.22 -20.54
CA LEU A 106 16.32 16.25 -21.17
C LEU A 106 16.26 16.12 -22.69
N SER A 107 17.32 15.62 -23.33
CA SER A 107 17.37 15.39 -24.78
C SER A 107 16.86 14.01 -25.20
N SER A 108 16.39 13.20 -24.26
CA SER A 108 15.82 11.88 -24.56
C SER A 108 14.57 12.00 -25.43
N PRO A 109 14.38 11.14 -26.44
CA PRO A 109 13.13 11.10 -27.22
C PRO A 109 11.92 10.67 -26.36
N ASN A 110 12.15 10.09 -25.17
CA ASN A 110 11.10 9.70 -24.23
C ASN A 110 11.41 10.23 -22.82
N THR A 111 11.59 11.55 -22.71
CA THR A 111 11.89 12.24 -21.45
C THR A 111 10.94 11.88 -20.29
N PRO A 112 9.60 11.81 -20.45
CA PRO A 112 8.70 11.43 -19.36
C PRO A 112 9.00 10.06 -18.74
N THR A 113 9.21 9.03 -19.57
CA THR A 113 9.54 7.68 -19.07
C THR A 113 10.92 7.64 -18.41
N VAL A 114 11.92 8.33 -18.97
CA VAL A 114 13.27 8.37 -18.38
C VAL A 114 13.26 9.09 -17.03
N LEU A 115 12.55 10.21 -16.92
CA LEU A 115 12.37 10.93 -15.66
C LEU A 115 11.64 10.10 -14.61
N ALA A 116 10.53 9.44 -14.99
CA ALA A 116 9.77 8.57 -14.10
C ALA A 116 10.63 7.40 -13.58
N THR A 117 11.38 6.76 -14.47
CA THR A 117 12.33 5.68 -14.13
C THR A 117 13.35 6.17 -13.12
N ARG A 118 13.95 7.34 -13.37
CA ARG A 118 14.94 7.92 -12.48
C ARG A 118 14.36 8.30 -11.12
N LEU A 119 13.14 8.87 -11.08
CA LEU A 119 12.45 9.19 -9.84
C LEU A 119 12.17 7.93 -9.02
N ARG A 120 11.69 6.87 -9.68
CA ARG A 120 11.45 5.56 -9.06
C ARG A 120 12.73 5.01 -8.45
N ASP A 121 13.79 4.94 -9.24
CA ASP A 121 15.04 4.29 -8.86
C ASP A 121 15.81 5.07 -7.77
N GLN A 122 15.68 6.40 -7.73
CA GLN A 122 16.39 7.24 -6.75
C GLN A 122 15.58 7.51 -5.48
N SER A 123 14.25 7.38 -5.54
CA SER A 123 13.38 7.78 -4.44
C SER A 123 12.26 6.78 -4.18
N LEU A 124 11.33 6.60 -5.13
CA LEU A 124 10.05 5.97 -4.82
C LEU A 124 10.20 4.51 -4.38
N GLN A 125 11.11 3.73 -4.99
CA GLN A 125 11.27 2.30 -4.67
C GLN A 125 11.67 2.04 -3.20
N PHE A 126 12.24 3.03 -2.51
CA PHE A 126 12.66 2.92 -1.11
C PHE A 126 11.59 3.38 -0.12
N LEU A 127 10.47 3.91 -0.62
CA LEU A 127 9.37 4.39 0.21
C LEU A 127 8.33 3.29 0.41
N SER A 128 7.73 3.27 1.60
CA SER A 128 6.51 2.51 1.86
C SER A 128 5.30 3.45 1.84
N TYR A 129 4.26 3.02 1.14
CA TYR A 129 2.99 3.70 0.94
C TYR A 129 1.89 3.04 1.76
N GLN A 130 2.17 2.82 3.04
CA GLN A 130 1.27 2.13 3.96
C GLN A 130 0.52 3.12 4.86
N ALA A 131 1.21 4.14 5.36
CA ALA A 131 0.62 5.16 6.22
C ALA A 131 -0.24 6.15 5.41
N PRO A 132 -1.35 6.67 5.97
CA PRO A 132 -2.23 7.59 5.26
C PRO A 132 -1.51 8.78 4.61
N GLU A 133 -0.59 9.41 5.33
CA GLU A 133 0.15 10.59 4.87
C GLU A 133 1.09 10.25 3.72
N LYS A 134 1.64 9.02 3.71
CA LYS A 134 2.48 8.52 2.61
C LYS A 134 1.65 8.22 1.36
N ILE A 135 0.43 7.71 1.53
CA ILE A 135 -0.51 7.51 0.43
C ILE A 135 -0.93 8.86 -0.16
N ILE A 136 -1.27 9.85 0.67
CA ILE A 136 -1.58 11.21 0.20
C ILE A 136 -0.41 11.78 -0.60
N ALA A 137 0.81 11.71 -0.05
CA ALA A 137 2.00 12.21 -0.75
C ALA A 137 2.23 11.50 -2.10
N ALA A 138 2.02 10.18 -2.16
CA ALA A 138 2.10 9.40 -3.40
C ALA A 138 1.07 9.85 -4.43
N TYR A 139 -0.20 9.94 -4.04
CA TYR A 139 -1.29 10.27 -4.98
C TYR A 139 -1.25 11.74 -5.42
N SER A 140 -0.70 12.64 -4.61
CA SER A 140 -0.41 14.02 -5.03
C SER A 140 0.55 14.09 -6.22
N LEU A 141 1.50 13.14 -6.36
CA LEU A 141 2.40 13.07 -7.53
C LEU A 141 1.64 12.82 -8.84
N ILE A 142 0.43 12.28 -8.77
CA ILE A 142 -0.39 11.95 -9.94
C ILE A 142 -1.67 12.79 -10.02
N GLY A 143 -1.72 13.89 -9.27
CA GLY A 143 -2.82 14.86 -9.32
C GLY A 143 -4.01 14.56 -8.41
N SER A 144 -3.94 13.55 -7.55
CA SER A 144 -5.03 13.14 -6.64
C SER A 144 -4.71 13.44 -5.18
N ALA A 145 -4.52 14.71 -4.84
CA ALA A 145 -4.16 15.11 -3.47
C ALA A 145 -5.26 14.82 -2.43
N GLY A 146 -6.53 14.82 -2.86
CA GLY A 146 -7.72 14.54 -2.03
C GLY A 146 -8.15 13.07 -2.03
N ILE A 147 -7.20 12.14 -2.18
CA ILE A 147 -7.51 10.72 -2.46
C ILE A 147 -8.42 10.07 -1.41
N PHE A 148 -8.31 10.43 -0.14
CA PHE A 148 -9.15 9.83 0.91
C PHE A 148 -10.58 10.38 0.89
N GLU A 149 -10.76 11.65 0.52
CA GLU A 149 -12.05 12.27 0.31
C GLU A 149 -12.75 11.63 -0.90
N GLU A 150 -12.02 11.41 -2.00
CA GLU A 150 -12.51 10.73 -3.20
C GLU A 150 -12.89 9.27 -2.90
N VAL A 151 -12.05 8.54 -2.16
CA VAL A 151 -12.37 7.17 -1.72
C VAL A 151 -13.59 7.13 -0.81
N ALA A 152 -13.71 8.07 0.14
CA ALA A 152 -14.84 8.14 1.05
C ALA A 152 -16.15 8.37 0.30
N ALA A 153 -16.15 9.21 -0.74
CA ALA A 153 -17.31 9.41 -1.62
C ALA A 153 -17.77 8.12 -2.31
N LEU A 154 -16.85 7.17 -2.55
CA LEU A 154 -17.13 5.85 -3.13
C LEU A 154 -17.40 4.75 -2.08
N TRP A 155 -17.43 5.08 -0.79
CA TRP A 155 -17.60 4.12 0.30
C TRP A 155 -18.83 4.44 1.16
N PRO A 156 -20.04 4.06 0.72
CA PRO A 156 -21.24 4.30 1.51
C PRO A 156 -21.26 3.40 2.75
N GLY A 157 -21.67 3.96 3.89
CA GLY A 157 -21.88 3.23 5.14
C GLY A 157 -21.37 3.97 6.38
N PRO A 158 -21.57 3.40 7.57
CA PRO A 158 -20.99 3.93 8.79
C PRO A 158 -19.48 3.67 8.85
N GLY A 159 -18.70 4.63 9.37
CA GLY A 159 -17.28 4.41 9.60
C GLY A 159 -16.39 4.55 8.35
N THR A 160 -16.87 5.29 7.34
CA THR A 160 -16.24 5.40 6.01
C THR A 160 -15.92 6.85 5.61
N THR A 161 -16.00 7.80 6.55
CA THR A 161 -15.48 9.16 6.29
C THR A 161 -13.97 9.11 6.06
N ALA A 162 -13.42 10.10 5.35
CA ALA A 162 -11.98 10.17 5.06
C ALA A 162 -11.14 10.03 6.35
N ASP A 163 -11.52 10.73 7.43
CA ASP A 163 -10.82 10.65 8.71
C ASP A 163 -10.92 9.28 9.38
N GLU A 164 -12.05 8.61 9.27
CA GLU A 164 -12.21 7.26 9.81
C GLU A 164 -11.40 6.23 9.02
N ILE A 165 -11.37 6.35 7.69
CA ILE A 165 -10.54 5.50 6.83
C ILE A 165 -9.06 5.70 7.18
N LYS A 166 -8.59 6.95 7.25
CA LYS A 166 -7.21 7.28 7.64
C LYS A 166 -6.87 6.72 9.03
N ARG A 167 -7.76 6.92 10.02
CA ARG A 167 -7.58 6.41 11.40
C ARG A 167 -7.51 4.88 11.45
N ARG A 168 -8.40 4.19 10.74
CA ARG A 168 -8.41 2.71 10.67
C ARG A 168 -7.15 2.18 10.00
N LEU A 169 -6.75 2.77 8.88
CA LEU A 169 -5.52 2.41 8.19
C LEU A 169 -4.31 2.61 9.10
N ALA A 170 -4.18 3.77 9.76
CA ALA A 170 -3.10 4.05 10.70
C ALA A 170 -3.03 3.02 11.83
N SER A 171 -4.17 2.55 12.34
CA SER A 171 -4.22 1.47 13.34
C SER A 171 -3.65 0.15 12.81
N TYR A 172 -4.03 -0.26 11.60
CA TYR A 172 -3.49 -1.48 10.97
C TYR A 172 -2.00 -1.37 10.65
N VAL A 173 -1.55 -0.22 10.15
CA VAL A 173 -0.13 0.04 9.87
C VAL A 173 0.70 -0.02 11.15
N LYS A 174 0.22 0.61 12.22
CA LYS A 174 0.85 0.52 13.55
C LYS A 174 0.98 -0.94 13.98
N ARG A 175 -0.10 -1.72 13.84
CA ARG A 175 -0.09 -3.14 14.20
C ARG A 175 0.88 -3.96 13.35
N ARG A 176 0.94 -3.71 12.04
CA ARG A 176 1.93 -4.35 11.14
C ARG A 176 3.35 -4.02 11.55
N ASN A 177 3.63 -2.78 11.93
CA ASN A 177 4.97 -2.39 12.39
C ASN A 177 5.35 -3.08 13.70
N GLN A 178 4.41 -3.22 14.63
CA GLN A 178 4.61 -4.02 15.84
C GLN A 178 4.96 -5.48 15.50
N ILE A 179 4.28 -6.08 14.53
CA ILE A 179 4.55 -7.46 14.09
C ILE A 179 5.93 -7.58 13.42
N ALA A 180 6.22 -6.69 12.46
CA ALA A 180 7.40 -6.81 11.61
C ALA A 180 8.70 -6.33 12.27
N HIS A 181 8.63 -5.32 13.15
CA HIS A 181 9.82 -4.66 13.72
C HIS A 181 9.98 -4.90 15.22
N GLU A 182 8.89 -5.11 15.96
CA GLU A 182 8.94 -5.33 17.42
C GLU A 182 8.74 -6.80 17.82
N GLY A 183 8.63 -7.72 16.85
CA GLY A 183 8.34 -9.14 17.10
C GLY A 183 6.95 -9.40 17.72
N ASP A 184 6.08 -8.39 17.70
CA ASP A 184 4.77 -8.37 18.33
C ASP A 184 4.77 -8.62 19.85
N TYR A 185 5.74 -8.07 20.58
CA TYR A 185 5.84 -8.18 22.04
C TYR A 185 5.33 -6.93 22.78
N GLU A 186 4.64 -7.13 23.90
CA GLU A 186 4.37 -6.05 24.88
C GLU A 186 5.66 -5.63 25.59
N SER A 187 5.64 -4.44 26.22
CA SER A 187 6.80 -3.90 26.96
C SER A 187 7.32 -4.81 28.09
N GLY A 188 6.50 -5.76 28.56
CA GLY A 188 6.88 -6.78 29.55
C GLY A 188 7.40 -8.10 28.94
N GLY A 189 7.66 -8.16 27.63
CA GLY A 189 8.20 -9.35 26.95
C GLY A 189 7.17 -10.45 26.66
N THR A 190 5.88 -10.20 26.90
CA THR A 190 4.81 -11.14 26.54
C THR A 190 4.36 -10.91 25.10
N VAL A 191 4.13 -11.98 24.35
CA VAL A 191 3.63 -11.87 22.97
C VAL A 191 2.21 -11.29 22.98
N ARG A 192 1.98 -10.24 22.20
CA ARG A 192 0.66 -9.60 22.06
C ARG A 192 -0.34 -10.61 21.51
N GLN A 193 -1.55 -10.64 22.09
CA GLN A 193 -2.61 -11.50 21.57
C GLN A 193 -3.00 -11.07 20.15
N MET A 194 -3.33 -12.05 19.31
CA MET A 194 -3.83 -11.82 17.95
C MET A 194 -5.13 -12.59 17.78
N GLN A 195 -6.20 -11.91 17.38
CA GLN A 195 -7.46 -12.55 17.04
C GLN A 195 -7.50 -12.77 15.53
N PRO A 196 -7.85 -13.99 15.04
CA PRO A 196 -8.03 -14.22 13.60
C PRO A 196 -9.04 -13.26 12.96
N LYS A 197 -10.06 -12.85 13.72
CA LYS A 197 -11.01 -11.83 13.29
C LYS A 197 -10.32 -10.51 12.93
N TYR A 198 -9.34 -10.06 13.72
CA TYR A 198 -8.60 -8.83 13.42
C TYR A 198 -7.88 -8.91 12.07
N ALA A 199 -7.26 -10.05 11.76
CA ALA A 199 -6.59 -10.28 10.49
C ALA A 199 -7.56 -10.32 9.30
N ASN A 200 -8.73 -10.95 9.47
CA ASN A 200 -9.79 -10.95 8.47
C ASN A 200 -10.34 -9.53 8.24
N ASP A 201 -10.63 -8.80 9.31
CA ASP A 201 -11.13 -7.42 9.24
C ASP A 201 -10.10 -6.49 8.58
N CYS A 202 -8.81 -6.69 8.86
CA CYS A 202 -7.71 -5.98 8.18
C CYS A 202 -7.70 -6.30 6.68
N THR A 203 -7.75 -7.58 6.32
CA THR A 203 -7.73 -8.03 4.92
C THR A 203 -8.92 -7.46 4.14
N GLU A 204 -10.12 -7.50 4.73
CA GLU A 204 -11.33 -6.94 4.12
C GLU A 204 -11.25 -5.42 3.98
N PHE A 205 -10.78 -4.71 5.01
CA PHE A 205 -10.58 -3.27 4.96
C PHE A 205 -9.61 -2.87 3.86
N ILE A 206 -8.43 -3.53 3.79
CA ILE A 206 -7.43 -3.26 2.77
C ILE A 206 -7.95 -3.60 1.38
N THR A 207 -8.67 -4.71 1.21
CA THR A 207 -9.33 -5.05 -0.06
C THR A 207 -10.26 -3.92 -0.52
N ASN A 208 -11.14 -3.46 0.38
CA ASN A 208 -12.11 -2.42 0.06
C ASN A 208 -11.47 -1.06 -0.22
N LEU A 209 -10.41 -0.71 0.51
CA LEU A 209 -9.66 0.51 0.30
C LEU A 209 -8.95 0.48 -1.06
N THR A 210 -8.20 -0.57 -1.35
CA THR A 210 -7.45 -0.69 -2.61
C THR A 210 -8.35 -0.72 -3.84
N LEU A 211 -9.49 -1.41 -3.80
CA LEU A 211 -10.46 -1.39 -4.90
C LEU A 211 -11.00 0.01 -5.18
N ARG A 212 -11.18 0.83 -4.15
CA ARG A 212 -11.65 2.21 -4.31
C ARG A 212 -10.54 3.15 -4.77
N LEU A 213 -9.32 2.96 -4.29
CA LEU A 213 -8.14 3.63 -4.83
C LEU A 213 -8.01 3.37 -6.35
N ASP A 214 -8.18 2.11 -6.77
CA ASP A 214 -8.21 1.74 -8.20
C ASP A 214 -9.32 2.45 -8.95
N ARG A 215 -10.54 2.44 -8.40
CA ARG A 215 -11.68 3.11 -9.02
C ARG A 215 -11.50 4.62 -9.16
N VAL A 216 -10.85 5.29 -8.20
CA VAL A 216 -10.54 6.73 -8.32
C VAL A 216 -9.62 7.00 -9.50
N ILE A 217 -8.60 6.16 -9.72
CA ILE A 217 -7.58 6.40 -10.74
C ILE A 217 -8.00 5.91 -12.13
N TYR A 218 -8.66 4.77 -12.21
CA TYR A 218 -8.97 4.08 -13.46
C TYR A 218 -10.46 4.11 -13.82
N GLY A 219 -11.32 4.65 -12.94
CA GLY A 219 -12.77 4.62 -13.12
C GLY A 219 -13.35 3.20 -13.01
N ASP A 220 -14.58 3.04 -13.51
CA ASP A 220 -15.17 1.72 -13.67
C ASP A 220 -14.51 1.01 -14.85
N ARG A 221 -13.66 0.00 -14.57
CA ARG A 221 -13.02 -0.85 -15.60
C ARG A 221 -14.02 -1.63 -16.50
N ALA A 222 -15.33 -1.43 -16.33
CA ALA A 222 -16.40 -1.95 -17.17
C ALA A 222 -16.54 -1.24 -18.55
N ALA A 223 -15.75 -0.20 -18.83
CA ALA A 223 -15.82 0.55 -20.09
C ALA A 223 -14.76 0.18 -21.15
N LEU A 224 -13.96 -0.87 -20.94
CA LEU A 224 -12.86 -1.26 -21.85
C LEU A 224 -12.84 -2.77 -22.19
N ALA A 225 -14.01 -3.41 -22.22
CA ALA A 225 -14.20 -4.74 -22.82
C ALA A 225 -15.07 -4.63 -24.07
#